data_AF-A0A926BWE6-F1
#
_entry.id   AF-A0A926BWE6-F1
#
_cell.length_a   1.000
_cell.length_b   1.000
_cell.length_c   1.000
_cell.angle_alpha   90.00
_cell.angle_beta   90.00
_cell.angle_gamma   90.00
#
_symmetry.space_group_name_H-M   'P 1'
#
loop_
_entity.id
_entity.type
_entity.pdbx_description
1 polymer ?
#
loop_
_entity_poly.entity_id
_entity_poly.type
_entity_poly.pdbx_seq_one_letter_code
_entity_poly.pdbx_strand_id
1 'polypeptide(L)'
;MANSRRPSSKQRTSAAPSNEIVAPVERHVANTVHIVFAAWIVAMLAMAWLATDTYEAMLEEDRAVEWATVWLFGAAAVMFVRDGIRKRMIFTILVGLFCFFVAGEEFSWGQRILGFGSPEYFMANNYQQELNLHNLPGEVVKPKWIFMIALAGYGIILPLLARSKDAKPLLVKVGAEAPSMAMLWWFVAAIILLLWYPADLTGEWVECLAGALFLACARMRTKTLWILFAIAPIFGIAMTDISEALARRNAASATGGGNESAHVECAKIEVQAMVKDLEGGAVRSKLKKKSSIHKRMWAAINESYVRQKDLDAYDSVSCTGESADAKSRRTYFVDPWGVSYWIHAENDDDGNKRIAVYSFGPNRRRDGEAGYPEGDDVAAIGTYIEE
;
A
#
# COMPACT_ATOMS: atom_id res chain seq x y z
N MET A 1 -49.86 -44.00 -25.98
CA MET A 1 -48.53 -44.65 -25.97
C MET A 1 -47.48 -43.61 -26.33
N ALA A 2 -46.64 -43.28 -25.36
CA ALA A 2 -45.45 -42.44 -25.51
C ALA A 2 -44.25 -43.30 -25.93
N ASN A 3 -43.40 -42.82 -26.84
CA ASN A 3 -41.94 -43.05 -26.84
C ASN A 3 -41.30 -42.20 -27.95
N SER A 4 -40.77 -41.02 -27.62
CA SER A 4 -39.39 -40.77 -27.17
C SER A 4 -38.33 -41.06 -28.25
N ARG A 5 -38.00 -40.04 -29.05
CA ARG A 5 -36.70 -39.93 -29.73
C ARG A 5 -35.91 -38.82 -29.01
N ARG A 6 -34.93 -39.22 -28.21
CA ARG A 6 -33.92 -38.31 -27.64
C ARG A 6 -33.07 -37.73 -28.77
N PRO A 7 -32.78 -36.41 -28.81
CA PRO A 7 -31.67 -35.91 -29.60
C PRO A 7 -30.36 -36.23 -28.86
N SER A 8 -29.42 -36.81 -29.60
CA SER A 8 -28.08 -37.13 -29.16
C SER A 8 -27.31 -35.89 -28.69
N SER A 9 -26.47 -36.10 -27.68
CA SER A 9 -25.47 -35.21 -27.12
C SER A 9 -24.96 -34.12 -28.06
N LYS A 10 -25.15 -32.86 -27.65
CA LYS A 10 -24.36 -31.73 -28.15
C LYS A 10 -22.88 -32.07 -27.98
N GLN A 11 -22.18 -32.32 -29.08
CA GLN A 11 -20.74 -32.22 -29.13
C GLN A 11 -20.36 -30.84 -28.61
N ARG A 12 -19.71 -30.79 -27.45
CA ARG A 12 -18.88 -29.65 -27.07
C ARG A 12 -17.77 -29.58 -28.11
N THR A 13 -17.97 -28.75 -29.13
CA THR A 13 -16.87 -28.29 -29.97
C THR A 13 -15.89 -27.59 -29.04
N SER A 14 -14.72 -28.20 -28.83
CA SER A 14 -13.57 -27.48 -28.30
C SER A 14 -13.27 -26.39 -29.32
N ALA A 15 -13.69 -25.15 -29.03
CA ALA A 15 -13.35 -24.00 -29.84
C ALA A 15 -11.83 -23.99 -30.01
N ALA A 16 -11.37 -24.01 -31.27
CA ALA A 16 -9.96 -23.81 -31.58
C ALA A 16 -9.50 -22.51 -30.90
N PRO A 17 -8.27 -22.46 -30.34
CA PRO A 17 -7.76 -21.22 -29.77
C PRO A 17 -7.80 -20.14 -30.86
N SER A 18 -8.58 -19.09 -30.62
CA SER A 18 -8.67 -17.96 -31.53
C SER A 18 -7.27 -17.37 -31.72
N ASN A 19 -6.82 -17.22 -32.97
CA ASN A 19 -5.55 -16.57 -33.36
C ASN A 19 -5.51 -15.05 -33.02
N GLU A 20 -6.43 -14.56 -32.19
CA GLU A 20 -6.53 -13.18 -31.73
C GLU A 20 -5.74 -13.01 -30.42
N ILE A 21 -4.56 -12.40 -30.54
CA ILE A 21 -3.69 -12.05 -29.42
C ILE A 21 -4.25 -10.86 -28.64
N VAL A 22 -4.84 -9.90 -29.36
CA VAL A 22 -5.45 -8.70 -28.77
C VAL A 22 -6.85 -9.05 -28.30
N ALA A 23 -7.20 -8.69 -27.06
CA ALA A 23 -8.53 -8.89 -26.53
C ALA A 23 -9.57 -8.06 -27.31
N PRO A 24 -10.59 -8.67 -27.94
CA PRO A 24 -11.71 -7.90 -28.46
C PRO A 24 -12.47 -7.31 -27.27
N VAL A 25 -12.74 -6.00 -27.32
CA VAL A 25 -13.61 -5.31 -26.36
C VAL A 25 -14.81 -4.80 -27.13
N GLU A 26 -16.01 -5.12 -26.66
CA GLU A 26 -17.24 -4.58 -27.23
C GLU A 26 -17.20 -3.05 -27.18
N ARG A 27 -17.54 -2.38 -28.29
CA ARG A 27 -17.39 -0.91 -28.42
C ARG A 27 -18.11 -0.13 -27.31
N HIS A 28 -19.28 -0.60 -26.88
CA HIS A 28 -20.04 0.01 -25.79
C HIS A 28 -19.33 -0.13 -24.44
N VAL A 29 -18.69 -1.27 -24.18
CA VAL A 29 -17.90 -1.52 -22.97
C VAL A 29 -16.68 -0.61 -22.94
N ALA A 30 -15.99 -0.46 -24.08
CA ALA A 30 -14.86 0.46 -24.19
C ALA A 30 -15.26 1.89 -23.82
N ASN A 31 -16.36 2.40 -24.40
CA ASN A 31 -16.83 3.77 -24.12
C ASN A 31 -17.15 4.00 -22.63
N THR A 32 -17.83 3.06 -21.98
CA THR A 32 -18.14 3.20 -20.55
C THR A 32 -16.87 3.16 -19.69
N VAL A 33 -15.91 2.28 -20.00
CA VAL A 33 -14.62 2.22 -19.30
C VAL A 33 -13.86 3.54 -19.46
N HIS A 34 -13.86 4.14 -20.65
CA HIS A 34 -13.25 5.45 -20.87
C HIS A 34 -13.86 6.56 -20.00
N ILE A 35 -15.20 6.62 -19.93
CA ILE A 35 -15.90 7.61 -19.10
C ILE A 35 -15.56 7.41 -17.62
N VAL A 36 -15.54 6.17 -17.15
CA VAL A 36 -15.26 5.86 -15.74
C VAL A 36 -13.84 6.24 -15.34
N PHE A 37 -12.82 5.90 -16.16
CA PHE A 37 -11.44 6.29 -15.84
C PHE A 37 -11.20 7.80 -15.96
N ALA A 38 -11.84 8.48 -16.92
CA ALA A 38 -11.81 9.93 -16.99
C ALA A 38 -12.41 10.56 -15.72
N ALA A 39 -13.61 10.10 -15.33
CA ALA A 39 -14.30 10.59 -14.15
C ALA A 39 -13.51 10.32 -12.86
N TRP A 40 -12.87 9.16 -12.75
CA TRP A 40 -11.98 8.83 -11.63
C TRP A 40 -10.85 9.86 -11.52
N ILE A 41 -10.05 10.05 -12.58
CA ILE A 41 -8.90 10.95 -12.55
C ILE A 41 -9.35 12.37 -12.19
N VAL A 42 -10.44 12.85 -12.81
CA VAL A 42 -10.99 14.18 -12.51
C VAL A 42 -11.46 14.27 -11.06
N ALA A 43 -12.13 13.25 -10.52
CA ALA A 43 -12.58 13.23 -9.14
C ALA A 43 -11.41 13.23 -8.15
N MET A 44 -10.37 12.42 -8.36
CA MET A 44 -9.20 12.37 -7.47
C MET A 44 -8.45 13.69 -7.47
N LEU A 45 -8.24 14.28 -8.65
CA LEU A 45 -7.64 15.61 -8.74
C LEU A 45 -8.54 16.65 -8.05
N ALA A 46 -9.85 16.67 -8.34
CA ALA A 46 -10.77 17.60 -7.70
C ALA A 46 -10.76 17.47 -6.17
N MET A 47 -10.72 16.26 -5.61
CA MET A 47 -10.60 16.06 -4.16
C MET A 47 -9.27 16.60 -3.63
N ALA A 48 -8.15 16.36 -4.30
CA ALA A 48 -6.85 16.89 -3.88
C ALA A 48 -6.85 18.42 -3.74
N TRP A 49 -7.58 19.14 -4.60
CA TRP A 49 -7.62 20.61 -4.61
C TRP A 49 -8.78 21.23 -3.82
N LEU A 50 -9.92 20.54 -3.71
CA LEU A 50 -11.16 21.09 -3.13
C LEU A 50 -11.53 20.49 -1.78
N ALA A 51 -10.93 19.35 -1.42
CA ALA A 51 -11.23 18.60 -0.20
C ALA A 51 -9.99 17.84 0.28
N THR A 52 -8.88 18.56 0.47
CA THR A 52 -7.56 18.01 0.79
C THR A 52 -7.60 17.07 2.00
N ASP A 53 -8.26 17.47 3.09
CA ASP A 53 -8.39 16.63 4.30
C ASP A 53 -9.07 15.28 4.01
N THR A 54 -10.14 15.29 3.20
CA THR A 54 -10.83 14.06 2.80
C THR A 54 -10.00 13.23 1.83
N TYR A 55 -9.28 13.88 0.92
CA TYR A 55 -8.36 13.22 -0.01
C TYR A 55 -7.25 12.49 0.76
N GLU A 56 -6.57 13.16 1.68
CA GLU A 56 -5.50 12.59 2.50
C GLU A 56 -6.03 11.47 3.40
N ALA A 57 -7.13 11.69 4.13
CA ALA A 57 -7.72 10.68 5.01
C ALA A 57 -8.16 9.38 4.30
N MET A 58 -8.45 9.44 2.99
CA MET A 58 -8.77 8.25 2.18
C MET A 58 -7.55 7.51 1.65
N LEU A 59 -6.41 8.21 1.52
CA LEU A 59 -5.19 7.75 0.86
C LEU A 59 -4.06 7.37 1.81
N GLU A 60 -4.19 7.69 3.10
CA GLU A 60 -3.28 7.18 4.11
C GLU A 60 -3.21 5.65 4.12
N GLU A 61 -2.13 5.15 4.70
CA GLU A 61 -1.90 3.73 4.96
C GLU A 61 -3.09 3.10 5.71
N ASP A 62 -3.46 1.87 5.33
CA ASP A 62 -4.62 1.11 5.82
C ASP A 62 -6.01 1.72 5.55
N ARG A 63 -6.12 2.72 4.68
CA ARG A 63 -7.42 3.36 4.36
C ARG A 63 -8.09 2.79 3.12
N ALA A 64 -9.22 3.40 2.78
CA ALA A 64 -10.14 2.89 1.77
C ALA A 64 -9.48 2.69 0.39
N VAL A 65 -8.55 3.56 -0.02
CA VAL A 65 -7.90 3.46 -1.34
C VAL A 65 -6.92 2.29 -1.39
N GLU A 66 -6.07 2.10 -0.38
CA GLU A 66 -5.16 0.95 -0.29
C GLU A 66 -5.95 -0.36 -0.35
N TRP A 67 -6.99 -0.51 0.48
CA TRP A 67 -7.83 -1.71 0.47
C TRP A 67 -8.59 -1.91 -0.85
N ALA A 68 -8.97 -0.83 -1.53
CA ALA A 68 -9.53 -0.91 -2.87
C ALA A 68 -8.48 -1.38 -3.90
N THR A 69 -7.23 -0.92 -3.78
CA THR A 69 -6.09 -1.38 -4.59
C THR A 69 -5.88 -2.89 -4.42
N VAL A 70 -5.84 -3.37 -3.17
CA VAL A 70 -5.73 -4.79 -2.82
C VAL A 70 -6.86 -5.60 -3.45
N TRP A 71 -8.11 -5.12 -3.37
CA TRP A 71 -9.25 -5.79 -3.98
C TRP A 71 -9.14 -5.87 -5.50
N LEU A 72 -8.80 -4.76 -6.16
CA LEU A 72 -8.75 -4.67 -7.62
C LEU A 72 -7.63 -5.56 -8.19
N PHE A 73 -6.44 -5.50 -7.61
CA PHE A 73 -5.33 -6.37 -7.99
C PHE A 73 -5.58 -7.84 -7.63
N GLY A 74 -6.14 -8.12 -6.44
CA GLY A 74 -6.50 -9.48 -6.04
C GLY A 74 -7.56 -10.10 -6.95
N ALA A 75 -8.60 -9.34 -7.31
CA ALA A 75 -9.61 -9.77 -8.27
C ALA A 75 -9.00 -10.00 -9.67
N ALA A 76 -8.13 -9.11 -10.14
CA ALA A 76 -7.42 -9.27 -11.39
C ALA A 76 -6.55 -10.53 -11.38
N ALA A 77 -5.82 -10.78 -10.29
CA ALA A 77 -4.98 -11.95 -10.10
C ALA A 77 -5.78 -13.25 -10.23
N VAL A 78 -6.88 -13.38 -9.48
CA VAL A 78 -7.76 -14.55 -9.54
C VAL A 78 -8.24 -14.79 -10.97
N MET A 79 -8.63 -13.73 -11.67
CA MET A 79 -9.17 -13.81 -13.02
C MET A 79 -8.11 -14.23 -14.05
N PHE A 80 -6.94 -13.59 -14.03
CA PHE A 80 -5.83 -13.91 -14.93
C PHE A 80 -5.27 -15.32 -14.67
N VAL A 81 -5.03 -15.70 -13.41
CA VAL A 81 -4.54 -17.04 -13.06
C VAL A 81 -5.55 -18.11 -13.50
N ARG A 82 -6.84 -17.91 -13.20
CA ARG A 82 -7.89 -18.86 -13.59
C ARG A 82 -7.98 -19.03 -15.10
N ASP A 83 -7.96 -17.95 -15.86
CA ASP A 83 -8.05 -18.01 -17.32
C ASP A 83 -6.76 -18.56 -17.94
N GLY A 84 -5.61 -18.19 -17.39
CA GLY A 84 -4.30 -18.73 -17.75
C GLY A 84 -4.20 -20.24 -17.54
N ILE A 85 -4.67 -20.77 -16.40
CA ILE A 85 -4.72 -22.21 -16.14
C ILE A 85 -5.67 -22.90 -17.13
N ARG A 86 -6.89 -22.39 -17.30
CA ARG A 86 -7.91 -23.00 -18.19
C ARG A 86 -7.46 -23.07 -19.65
N LYS A 87 -6.77 -22.02 -20.12
CA LYS A 87 -6.30 -21.90 -21.51
C LYS A 87 -4.85 -22.36 -21.71
N ARG A 88 -4.15 -22.75 -20.64
CA ARG A 88 -2.72 -23.11 -20.62
C ARG A 88 -1.80 -21.97 -21.14
N MET A 89 -2.05 -20.76 -20.67
CA MET A 89 -1.36 -19.54 -21.08
C MET A 89 -0.44 -19.05 -19.97
N ILE A 90 0.83 -19.45 -20.03
CA ILE A 90 1.82 -19.18 -18.98
C ILE A 90 2.00 -17.68 -18.77
N PHE A 91 2.08 -16.88 -19.83
CA PHE A 91 2.21 -15.42 -19.70
C PHE A 91 1.02 -14.81 -18.95
N THR A 92 -0.21 -15.25 -19.23
CA THR A 92 -1.41 -14.79 -18.50
C THR A 92 -1.36 -15.19 -17.02
N ILE A 93 -0.83 -16.38 -16.69
CA ILE A 93 -0.59 -16.77 -15.29
C ILE A 93 0.42 -15.82 -14.64
N LEU A 94 1.51 -15.48 -15.33
CA LEU A 94 2.52 -14.54 -14.80
C LEU A 94 1.95 -13.14 -14.55
N VAL A 95 1.09 -12.63 -15.43
CA VAL A 95 0.36 -11.37 -15.19
C VAL A 95 -0.51 -11.47 -13.94
N GLY A 96 -1.21 -12.60 -13.76
CA GLY A 96 -2.00 -12.83 -12.56
C GLY A 96 -1.17 -12.93 -11.28
N LEU A 97 0.00 -13.58 -11.33
CA LEU A 97 0.94 -13.64 -10.21
C LEU A 97 1.55 -12.28 -9.90
N PHE A 98 1.82 -11.46 -10.93
CA PHE A 98 2.22 -10.06 -10.74
C PHE A 98 1.13 -9.27 -10.00
N CYS A 99 -0.14 -9.37 -10.42
CA CYS A 99 -1.24 -8.72 -9.72
C CYS A 99 -1.37 -9.23 -8.27
N PHE A 100 -1.19 -10.53 -8.03
CA PHE A 100 -1.21 -11.09 -6.67
C PHE A 100 -0.08 -10.53 -5.81
N PHE A 101 1.12 -10.43 -6.39
CA PHE A 101 2.29 -9.87 -5.72
C PHE A 101 2.05 -8.40 -5.36
N VAL A 102 1.57 -7.57 -6.30
CA VAL A 102 1.22 -6.17 -6.01
C VAL A 102 0.19 -6.10 -4.90
N ALA A 103 -0.92 -6.85 -4.99
CA ALA A 103 -1.90 -6.89 -3.91
C ALA A 103 -1.25 -7.24 -2.57
N GLY A 104 -0.38 -8.26 -2.52
CA GLY A 104 0.35 -8.66 -1.31
C GLY A 104 1.22 -7.55 -0.73
N GLU A 105 1.95 -6.83 -1.59
CA GLU A 105 2.81 -5.70 -1.19
C GLU A 105 1.99 -4.58 -0.55
N GLU A 106 0.83 -4.23 -1.13
CA GLU A 106 -0.01 -3.11 -0.69
C GLU A 106 -0.52 -3.26 0.75
N PHE A 107 -0.85 -4.47 1.24
CA PHE A 107 -1.25 -4.69 2.64
C PHE A 107 -0.20 -5.43 3.47
N SER A 108 1.07 -5.34 3.06
CA SER A 108 2.22 -5.89 3.78
C SER A 108 2.07 -7.37 4.12
N TRP A 109 1.63 -8.14 3.13
CA TRP A 109 1.42 -9.60 3.18
C TRP A 109 0.54 -10.07 4.35
N GLY A 110 -0.35 -9.21 4.84
CA GLY A 110 -1.28 -9.54 5.92
C GLY A 110 -0.68 -9.44 7.31
N GLN A 111 0.48 -8.79 7.45
CA GLN A 111 1.15 -8.56 8.73
C GLN A 111 0.18 -8.08 9.81
N ARG A 112 -0.67 -7.10 9.47
CA ARG A 112 -1.63 -6.46 10.39
C ARG A 112 -2.82 -7.37 10.73
N ILE A 113 -3.40 -8.01 9.71
CA ILE A 113 -4.52 -8.94 9.85
C ILE A 113 -4.12 -10.18 10.69
N LEU A 114 -2.92 -10.70 10.46
CA LEU A 114 -2.42 -11.92 11.08
C LEU A 114 -1.64 -11.65 12.38
N GLY A 115 -1.25 -10.40 12.63
CA GLY A 115 -0.67 -9.97 13.91
C GLY A 115 0.77 -10.41 14.14
N PHE A 116 1.54 -10.67 13.08
CA PHE A 116 2.97 -10.99 13.20
C PHE A 116 3.83 -9.73 12.97
N GLY A 117 5.05 -9.69 13.53
CA GLY A 117 6.00 -8.61 13.30
C GLY A 117 6.86 -8.82 12.06
N SER A 118 7.46 -7.76 11.53
CA SER A 118 8.36 -7.87 10.37
C SER A 118 9.70 -8.53 10.78
N PRO A 119 10.36 -9.28 9.87
CA PRO A 119 11.70 -9.79 10.12
C PRO A 119 12.71 -8.65 10.34
N GLU A 120 13.81 -8.95 11.03
CA GLU A 120 14.86 -7.99 11.43
C GLU A 120 15.35 -7.10 10.27
N TYR A 121 15.54 -7.70 9.09
CA TYR A 121 15.95 -6.96 7.90
C TYR A 121 14.96 -5.84 7.52
N PHE A 122 13.66 -6.11 7.58
CA PHE A 122 12.62 -5.13 7.24
C PHE A 122 12.49 -4.08 8.35
N MET A 123 12.57 -4.48 9.62
CA MET A 123 12.60 -3.54 10.74
C MET A 123 13.76 -2.54 10.64
N ALA A 124 14.91 -2.99 10.13
CA ALA A 124 16.10 -2.17 9.98
C ALA A 124 16.10 -1.29 8.72
N ASN A 125 15.58 -1.80 7.61
CA ASN A 125 15.80 -1.22 6.27
C ASN A 125 14.53 -0.74 5.57
N ASN A 126 13.33 -1.17 5.97
CA ASN A 126 12.08 -0.71 5.37
C ASN A 126 11.66 0.63 5.98
N TYR A 127 11.23 1.59 5.16
CA TYR A 127 10.85 2.94 5.59
C TYR A 127 9.69 2.97 6.59
N GLN A 128 8.76 2.01 6.49
CA GLN A 128 7.63 1.85 7.42
C GLN A 128 7.83 0.69 8.39
N GLN A 129 8.98 0.00 8.34
CA GLN A 129 9.29 -1.18 9.15
C GLN A 129 8.26 -2.30 8.96
N GLU A 130 7.79 -2.47 7.72
CA GLU A 130 6.80 -3.46 7.33
C GLU A 130 7.39 -4.56 6.45
N LEU A 131 6.72 -5.72 6.41
CA LEU A 131 7.04 -6.81 5.49
C LEU A 131 6.49 -6.47 4.10
N ASN A 132 7.19 -5.61 3.38
CA ASN A 132 7.00 -5.38 1.94
C ASN A 132 8.32 -4.91 1.31
N LEU A 133 8.46 -5.14 0.01
CA LEU A 133 9.61 -4.72 -0.78
C LEU A 133 9.45 -3.30 -1.31
N HIS A 134 8.21 -2.83 -1.52
CA HIS A 134 7.98 -1.49 -2.09
C HIS A 134 8.31 -0.32 -1.13
N ASN A 135 8.50 -0.57 0.17
CA ASN A 135 8.95 0.45 1.13
C ASN A 135 10.43 0.28 1.50
N LEU A 136 11.17 -0.58 0.79
CA LEU A 136 12.63 -0.61 0.87
C LEU A 136 13.25 0.61 0.15
N PRO A 137 14.43 1.08 0.59
CA PRO A 137 15.11 2.22 0.00
C PRO A 137 15.41 2.05 -1.49
N GLY A 138 15.39 3.18 -2.20
CA GLY A 138 15.64 3.30 -3.63
C GLY A 138 16.97 2.69 -4.12
N GLU A 139 17.91 2.50 -3.21
CA GLU A 139 19.22 1.88 -3.44
C GLU A 139 19.13 0.35 -3.54
N VAL A 140 18.13 -0.26 -2.90
CA VAL A 140 17.89 -1.71 -2.89
C VAL A 140 16.87 -2.09 -3.97
N VAL A 141 15.74 -1.40 -4.00
CA VAL A 141 14.66 -1.60 -4.99
C VAL A 141 14.21 -0.22 -5.48
N LYS A 142 13.77 -0.12 -6.74
CA LYS A 142 13.11 1.09 -7.27
C LYS A 142 11.66 0.77 -7.61
N PRO A 143 10.76 0.63 -6.62
CA PRO A 143 9.43 0.03 -6.79
C PRO A 143 8.59 0.80 -7.81
N LYS A 144 8.55 2.14 -7.69
CA LYS A 144 7.92 3.03 -8.66
C LYS A 144 8.36 2.78 -10.10
N TRP A 145 9.66 2.58 -10.35
CA TRP A 145 10.18 2.35 -11.70
C TRP A 145 9.84 0.95 -12.21
N ILE A 146 9.94 -0.06 -11.35
CA ILE A 146 9.54 -1.44 -11.68
C ILE A 146 8.05 -1.48 -12.05
N PHE A 147 7.22 -0.79 -11.27
CA PHE A 147 5.78 -0.68 -11.51
C PHE A 147 5.49 0.03 -12.84
N MET A 148 6.11 1.19 -13.10
CA MET A 148 5.98 1.89 -14.40
C MET A 148 6.43 1.04 -15.59
N ILE A 149 7.51 0.28 -15.45
CA ILE A 149 7.98 -0.66 -16.48
C ILE A 149 6.94 -1.76 -16.71
N ALA A 150 6.31 -2.28 -15.65
CA ALA A 150 5.23 -3.26 -15.79
C ALA A 150 4.01 -2.67 -16.51
N LEU A 151 3.59 -1.44 -16.17
CA LEU A 151 2.51 -0.73 -16.85
C LEU A 151 2.83 -0.48 -18.32
N ALA A 152 4.04 0.00 -18.64
CA ALA A 152 4.47 0.24 -20.01
C ALA A 152 4.57 -1.07 -20.81
N GLY A 153 5.17 -2.10 -20.21
CA GLY A 153 5.35 -3.41 -20.80
C GLY A 153 4.01 -4.06 -21.17
N TYR A 154 3.09 -4.13 -20.21
CA TYR A 154 1.79 -4.78 -20.40
C TYR A 154 0.81 -3.91 -21.19
N GLY A 155 0.66 -2.63 -20.83
CA GLY A 155 -0.39 -1.76 -21.32
C GLY A 155 -0.09 -1.02 -22.63
N ILE A 156 1.20 -0.87 -22.98
CA ILE A 156 1.63 -0.10 -24.15
C ILE A 156 2.43 -0.97 -25.12
N ILE A 157 3.53 -1.56 -24.67
CA ILE A 157 4.46 -2.29 -25.55
C ILE A 157 3.81 -3.57 -26.06
N LEU A 158 3.21 -4.38 -25.18
CA LEU A 158 2.58 -5.65 -25.56
C LEU A 158 1.46 -5.51 -26.62
N PRO A 159 0.48 -4.59 -26.50
CA PRO A 159 -0.54 -4.42 -27.54
C PRO A 159 0.02 -3.87 -28.87
N LEU A 160 1.09 -3.06 -28.83
CA LEU A 160 1.79 -2.63 -30.04
C LEU A 160 2.53 -3.79 -30.72
N LEU A 161 3.24 -4.61 -29.95
CA LEU A 161 3.91 -5.82 -30.45
C LEU A 161 2.90 -6.83 -31.02
N ALA A 162 1.71 -6.95 -30.44
CA ALA A 162 0.66 -7.82 -30.94
C ALA A 162 0.14 -7.42 -32.34
N ARG A 163 0.39 -6.17 -32.79
CA ARG A 163 0.09 -5.70 -34.15
C ARG A 163 1.24 -5.93 -35.13
N SER A 164 2.45 -6.19 -34.64
CA SER A 164 3.60 -6.49 -35.49
C SER A 164 3.50 -7.91 -36.05
N LYS A 165 3.69 -8.06 -37.37
CA LYS A 165 3.66 -9.36 -38.04
C LYS A 165 4.79 -10.28 -37.56
N ASP A 166 5.91 -9.70 -37.15
CA ASP A 166 7.12 -10.43 -36.77
C ASP A 166 7.07 -10.89 -35.31
N ALA A 167 6.51 -10.07 -34.42
CA ALA A 167 6.40 -10.40 -33.00
C ALA A 167 5.19 -11.30 -32.68
N LYS A 168 4.12 -11.20 -33.48
CA LYS A 168 2.86 -11.94 -33.28
C LYS A 168 3.07 -13.46 -33.09
N PRO A 169 3.86 -14.18 -33.90
CA PRO A 169 4.06 -15.63 -33.72
C PRO A 169 4.66 -16.00 -32.37
N LEU A 170 5.62 -15.21 -31.88
CA LEU A 170 6.24 -15.43 -30.56
C LEU A 170 5.22 -15.21 -29.43
N LEU A 171 4.42 -14.15 -29.53
CA LEU A 171 3.37 -13.84 -28.55
C LEU A 171 2.30 -14.95 -28.47
N VAL A 172 1.89 -15.54 -29.61
CA VAL A 172 1.02 -16.73 -29.60
C VAL A 172 1.69 -17.89 -28.88
N LYS A 173 2.97 -18.15 -29.18
CA LYS A 173 3.72 -19.29 -28.62
C LYS A 173 3.83 -19.23 -27.10
N VAL A 174 4.07 -18.04 -26.54
CA VAL A 174 4.17 -17.86 -25.08
C VAL A 174 2.80 -17.71 -24.40
N GLY A 175 1.72 -17.70 -25.18
CA GLY A 175 0.37 -17.47 -24.68
C GLY A 175 0.21 -16.08 -24.09
N ALA A 176 0.82 -15.05 -24.69
CA ALA A 176 0.62 -13.68 -24.26
C ALA A 176 -0.73 -13.17 -24.78
N GLU A 177 -1.62 -12.75 -23.89
CA GLU A 177 -2.83 -12.00 -24.25
C GLU A 177 -2.55 -10.51 -24.05
N ALA A 178 -2.55 -9.75 -25.13
CA ALA A 178 -2.38 -8.32 -25.07
C ALA A 178 -3.69 -7.64 -24.67
N PRO A 179 -3.64 -6.58 -23.83
CA PRO A 179 -4.80 -5.75 -23.57
C PRO A 179 -5.30 -5.10 -24.87
N SER A 180 -6.55 -4.63 -24.87
CA SER A 180 -7.10 -3.93 -26.02
C SER A 180 -6.38 -2.61 -26.28
N MET A 181 -6.19 -2.25 -27.55
CA MET A 181 -5.65 -0.95 -27.95
C MET A 181 -6.46 0.24 -27.38
N ALA A 182 -7.74 0.03 -27.04
CA ALA A 182 -8.56 1.05 -26.37
C ALA A 182 -8.02 1.40 -24.98
N MET A 183 -7.37 0.46 -24.28
CA MET A 183 -6.87 0.69 -22.92
C MET A 183 -5.50 1.39 -22.89
N LEU A 184 -4.77 1.40 -24.02
CA LEU A 184 -3.40 1.91 -24.10
C LEU A 184 -3.26 3.32 -23.51
N TRP A 185 -4.18 4.22 -23.84
CA TRP A 185 -4.13 5.60 -23.39
C TRP A 185 -4.29 5.78 -21.88
N TRP A 186 -4.95 4.84 -21.20
CA TRP A 186 -5.09 4.89 -19.74
C TRP A 186 -3.82 4.40 -19.03
N PHE A 187 -3.12 3.42 -19.60
CA PHE A 187 -1.79 3.06 -19.12
C PHE A 187 -0.78 4.20 -19.33
N VAL A 188 -0.86 4.90 -20.47
CA VAL A 188 -0.08 6.12 -20.71
C VAL A 188 -0.42 7.19 -19.67
N ALA A 189 -1.71 7.45 -19.42
CA ALA A 189 -2.15 8.44 -18.43
C ALA A 189 -1.65 8.10 -17.02
N ALA A 190 -1.74 6.84 -16.59
CA ALA A 190 -1.21 6.39 -15.30
C ALA A 190 0.31 6.65 -15.18
N ILE A 191 1.09 6.33 -16.22
CA ILE A 191 2.53 6.60 -16.23
C ILE A 191 2.81 8.11 -16.19
N ILE A 192 2.08 8.92 -16.94
CA ILE A 192 2.22 10.38 -16.91
C ILE A 192 1.91 10.92 -15.52
N LEU A 193 0.86 10.44 -14.85
CA LEU A 193 0.51 10.85 -13.49
C LEU A 193 1.60 10.45 -12.49
N LEU A 194 2.18 9.25 -12.61
CA LEU A 194 3.31 8.83 -11.78
C LEU A 194 4.56 9.68 -12.00
N LEU A 195 4.78 10.19 -13.22
CA LEU A 195 5.91 11.08 -13.53
C LEU A 195 5.65 12.52 -13.11
N TRP A 196 4.42 13.02 -13.30
CA TRP A 196 4.05 14.40 -13.04
C TRP A 196 3.80 14.67 -11.57
N TYR A 197 3.13 13.74 -10.87
CA TYR A 197 2.83 13.79 -9.43
C TYR A 197 2.18 15.12 -8.97
N PRO A 198 0.99 15.48 -9.50
CA PRO A 198 0.34 16.77 -9.28
C PRO A 198 -0.06 17.10 -7.83
N ALA A 199 -0.20 16.11 -6.96
CA ALA A 199 -0.53 16.28 -5.55
C ALA A 199 0.19 15.23 -4.69
N ASP A 200 0.29 15.48 -3.39
CA ASP A 200 0.77 14.45 -2.46
C ASP A 200 -0.10 13.19 -2.54
N LEU A 201 0.47 12.04 -2.20
CA LEU A 201 -0.20 10.73 -2.30
C LEU A 201 -0.77 10.40 -3.70
N THR A 202 -0.31 11.07 -4.78
CA THR A 202 -0.76 10.72 -6.15
C THR A 202 -0.45 9.27 -6.50
N GLY A 203 0.65 8.71 -5.97
CA GLY A 203 1.03 7.32 -6.18
C GLY A 203 -0.09 6.35 -5.81
N GLU A 204 -0.65 6.52 -4.61
CA GLU A 204 -1.63 5.63 -3.98
C GLU A 204 -2.88 5.42 -4.85
N TRP A 205 -3.52 6.50 -5.30
CA TRP A 205 -4.72 6.35 -6.13
C TRP A 205 -4.40 5.98 -7.59
N VAL A 206 -3.19 6.24 -8.08
CA VAL A 206 -2.77 5.78 -9.41
C VAL A 206 -2.46 4.29 -9.41
N GLU A 207 -1.96 3.73 -8.31
CA GLU A 207 -1.85 2.28 -8.09
C GLU A 207 -3.24 1.64 -8.05
N CYS A 208 -4.20 2.27 -7.37
CA CYS A 208 -5.61 1.86 -7.40
C CYS A 208 -6.18 1.86 -8.83
N LEU A 209 -5.95 2.94 -9.60
CA LEU A 209 -6.32 3.04 -11.01
C LEU A 209 -5.67 1.94 -11.87
N ALA A 210 -4.38 1.64 -11.62
CA ALA A 210 -3.68 0.56 -12.29
C ALA A 210 -4.30 -0.81 -11.99
N GLY A 211 -4.68 -1.08 -10.74
CA GLY A 211 -5.43 -2.28 -10.37
C GLY A 211 -6.74 -2.39 -11.16
N ALA A 212 -7.49 -1.30 -11.28
CA ALA A 212 -8.70 -1.25 -12.09
C ALA A 212 -8.43 -1.48 -13.58
N LEU A 213 -7.31 -0.97 -14.12
CA LEU A 213 -6.88 -1.21 -15.50
C LEU A 213 -6.57 -2.68 -15.77
N PHE A 214 -5.81 -3.34 -14.88
CA PHE A 214 -5.54 -4.78 -14.99
C PHE A 214 -6.83 -5.59 -14.92
N LEU A 215 -7.74 -5.25 -13.99
CA LEU A 215 -9.03 -5.92 -13.87
C LEU A 215 -9.90 -5.73 -15.12
N ALA A 216 -9.94 -4.53 -15.70
CA ALA A 216 -10.64 -4.26 -16.96
C ALA A 216 -10.06 -5.05 -18.15
N CYS A 217 -8.76 -5.36 -18.10
CA CYS A 217 -8.09 -6.17 -19.12
C CYS A 217 -8.29 -7.69 -18.92
N ALA A 218 -8.73 -8.13 -17.75
CA ALA A 218 -9.12 -9.52 -17.53
C ALA A 218 -10.41 -9.81 -18.32
N ARG A 219 -10.38 -10.78 -19.25
CA ARG A 219 -11.44 -11.10 -20.23
C ARG A 219 -12.72 -11.66 -19.60
N MET A 220 -13.41 -10.85 -18.81
CA MET A 220 -14.64 -11.19 -18.10
C MET A 220 -15.89 -10.65 -18.77
N ARG A 221 -17.04 -11.22 -18.40
CA ARG A 221 -18.33 -10.68 -18.82
C ARG A 221 -18.49 -9.28 -18.27
N THR A 222 -19.00 -8.35 -19.08
CA THR A 222 -19.25 -6.95 -18.71
C THR A 222 -19.97 -6.80 -17.37
N LYS A 223 -21.01 -7.60 -17.11
CA LYS A 223 -21.72 -7.59 -15.82
C LYS A 223 -20.80 -7.92 -14.64
N THR A 224 -19.91 -8.89 -14.79
CA THR A 224 -18.94 -9.27 -13.74
C THR A 224 -17.95 -8.15 -13.47
N LEU A 225 -17.47 -7.46 -14.52
CA LEU A 225 -16.56 -6.33 -14.37
C LEU A 225 -17.18 -5.23 -13.52
N TRP A 226 -18.39 -4.80 -13.86
CA TRP A 226 -19.08 -3.75 -13.11
C TRP A 226 -19.42 -4.14 -11.68
N ILE A 227 -19.73 -5.41 -11.42
CA ILE A 227 -19.92 -5.90 -10.05
C ILE A 227 -18.62 -5.76 -9.26
N LEU A 228 -17.48 -6.18 -9.81
CA LEU A 228 -16.19 -6.12 -9.09
C LEU A 228 -15.72 -4.68 -8.85
N PHE A 229 -15.97 -3.77 -9.82
CA PHE A 229 -15.73 -2.34 -9.63
C PHE A 229 -16.64 -1.72 -8.57
N ALA A 230 -17.92 -2.08 -8.53
CA ALA A 230 -18.83 -1.57 -7.51
C ALA A 230 -18.49 -2.07 -6.10
N ILE A 231 -17.87 -3.25 -5.98
CA ILE A 231 -17.41 -3.79 -4.70
C ILE A 231 -16.19 -3.05 -4.18
N ALA A 232 -15.27 -2.58 -5.05
CA ALA A 232 -14.01 -1.99 -4.63
C ALA A 232 -14.13 -0.88 -3.55
N PRO A 233 -14.96 0.16 -3.70
CA PRO A 233 -15.10 1.19 -2.66
C PRO A 233 -15.76 0.66 -1.39
N ILE A 234 -16.75 -0.24 -1.51
CA ILE A 234 -17.45 -0.83 -0.36
C ILE A 234 -16.48 -1.70 0.44
N PHE A 235 -15.68 -2.52 -0.26
CA PHE A 235 -14.65 -3.35 0.31
C PHE A 235 -13.56 -2.50 0.97
N GLY A 236 -13.13 -1.42 0.30
CA GLY A 236 -12.15 -0.49 0.85
C GLY A 236 -12.56 0.07 2.21
N ILE A 237 -13.77 0.60 2.31
CA ILE A 237 -14.32 1.14 3.56
C ILE A 237 -14.46 0.02 4.61
N ALA A 238 -15.08 -1.10 4.26
CA ALA A 238 -15.29 -2.20 5.20
C ALA A 238 -13.98 -2.79 5.74
N MET A 239 -12.96 -2.93 4.88
CA MET A 239 -11.66 -3.45 5.30
C MET A 239 -10.86 -2.47 6.14
N THR A 240 -11.06 -1.17 5.98
CA THR A 240 -10.46 -0.15 6.86
C THR A 240 -10.90 -0.39 8.31
N ASP A 241 -12.19 -0.66 8.54
CA ASP A 241 -12.73 -0.94 9.88
C ASP A 241 -12.35 -2.35 10.38
N ILE A 242 -12.35 -3.36 9.50
CA ILE A 242 -11.99 -4.74 9.87
C ILE A 242 -10.51 -4.84 10.21
N SER A 243 -9.63 -4.25 9.40
CA SER A 243 -8.18 -4.27 9.61
C SER A 243 -7.84 -3.66 10.96
N GLU A 244 -8.42 -2.49 11.27
CA GLU A 244 -8.28 -1.83 12.57
C GLU A 244 -8.75 -2.74 13.71
N ALA A 245 -9.97 -3.26 13.64
CA ALA A 245 -10.52 -4.10 14.71
C ALA A 245 -9.65 -5.35 14.97
N LEU A 246 -9.11 -5.95 13.90
CA LEU A 246 -8.21 -7.09 14.00
C LEU A 246 -6.84 -6.69 14.56
N ALA A 247 -6.30 -5.53 14.17
CA ALA A 247 -5.04 -5.04 14.67
C ALA A 247 -5.10 -4.78 16.19
N ARG A 248 -6.18 -4.13 16.67
CA ARG A 248 -6.47 -3.95 18.10
C ARG A 248 -6.52 -5.29 18.84
N ARG A 249 -7.25 -6.26 18.28
CA ARG A 249 -7.37 -7.61 18.86
C ARG A 249 -6.03 -8.33 18.91
N ASN A 250 -5.26 -8.26 17.82
CA ASN A 250 -3.98 -8.96 17.71
C ASN A 250 -2.97 -8.40 18.70
N ALA A 251 -2.90 -7.08 18.85
CA ALA A 251 -2.05 -6.47 19.86
C ALA A 251 -2.49 -6.82 21.30
N ALA A 252 -3.79 -6.91 21.58
CA ALA A 252 -4.29 -7.42 22.86
C ALA A 252 -3.91 -8.90 23.10
N SER A 253 -3.77 -9.71 22.04
CA SER A 253 -3.43 -11.13 22.13
C SER A 253 -1.93 -11.42 22.21
N ALA A 254 -1.10 -10.68 21.48
CA ALA A 254 0.36 -10.80 21.45
C ALA A 254 0.98 -10.47 22.83
N THR A 255 0.23 -9.76 23.65
CA THR A 255 0.64 -9.28 24.97
C THR A 255 0.19 -10.18 26.11
N GLY A 256 -0.28 -11.40 25.82
CA GLY A 256 -0.57 -12.42 26.85
C GLY A 256 -1.74 -12.06 27.78
N GLY A 257 -2.67 -11.21 27.34
CA GLY A 257 -3.74 -10.69 28.20
C GLY A 257 -3.28 -9.59 29.16
N GLY A 258 -2.12 -8.98 28.91
CA GLY A 258 -1.70 -7.75 29.59
C GLY A 258 -2.73 -6.64 29.38
N ASN A 259 -3.03 -5.90 30.45
CA ASN A 259 -4.00 -4.82 30.45
C ASN A 259 -3.62 -3.80 29.36
N GLU A 260 -4.50 -3.51 28.40
CA GLU A 260 -4.27 -2.51 27.33
C GLU A 260 -3.75 -1.17 27.90
N SER A 261 -4.22 -0.83 29.11
CA SER A 261 -3.74 0.32 29.86
C SER A 261 -2.24 0.30 30.18
N ALA A 262 -1.64 -0.88 30.40
CA ALA A 262 -0.22 -1.03 30.70
C ALA A 262 0.66 -0.77 29.46
N HIS A 263 0.17 -1.13 28.26
CA HIS A 263 0.87 -0.82 27.00
C HIS A 263 0.78 0.65 26.65
N VAL A 264 -0.40 1.25 26.83
CA VAL A 264 -0.57 2.69 26.69
C VAL A 264 0.36 3.43 27.64
N GLU A 265 0.42 3.01 28.91
CA GLU A 265 1.31 3.63 29.89
C GLU A 265 2.79 3.44 29.53
N CYS A 266 3.17 2.23 29.09
CA CYS A 266 4.52 1.95 28.63
C CYS A 266 4.92 2.84 27.44
N ALA A 267 4.06 2.92 26.42
CA ALA A 267 4.30 3.76 25.26
C ALA A 267 4.42 5.24 25.64
N LYS A 268 3.61 5.72 26.61
CA LYS A 268 3.69 7.09 27.13
C LYS A 268 5.03 7.37 27.81
N ILE A 269 5.50 6.44 28.64
CA ILE A 269 6.81 6.55 29.29
C ILE A 269 7.92 6.54 28.24
N GLU A 270 7.83 5.69 27.22
CA GLU A 270 8.80 5.60 26.12
C GLU A 270 8.90 6.90 25.33
N VAL A 271 7.78 7.51 24.90
CA VAL A 271 7.80 8.78 24.16
C VAL A 271 8.31 9.94 25.03
N GLN A 272 7.95 9.98 26.32
CA GLN A 272 8.46 10.99 27.25
C GLN A 272 9.97 10.86 27.47
N ALA A 273 10.47 9.63 27.61
CA ALA A 273 11.90 9.37 27.76
C ALA A 273 12.68 9.81 26.52
N MET A 274 12.18 9.50 25.31
CA MET A 274 12.79 9.95 24.06
C MET A 274 12.82 11.48 23.94
N VAL A 275 11.73 12.16 24.27
CA VAL A 275 11.71 13.64 24.25
C VAL A 275 12.73 14.22 25.23
N LYS A 276 12.79 13.67 26.45
CA LYS A 276 13.77 14.09 27.46
C LYS A 276 15.21 13.95 26.96
N ASP A 277 15.54 12.85 26.29
CA ASP A 277 16.88 12.64 25.72
C ASP A 277 17.16 13.62 24.55
N LEU A 278 16.15 13.93 23.74
CA LEU A 278 16.26 14.89 22.64
C LEU A 278 16.52 16.32 23.16
N GLU A 279 15.80 16.75 24.19
CA GLU A 279 16.06 18.01 24.90
C GLU A 279 17.44 18.00 25.59
N GLY A 280 17.81 16.86 26.19
CA GLY A 280 19.09 16.63 26.86
C GLY A 280 20.31 16.54 25.93
N GLY A 281 20.11 16.71 24.63
CA GLY A 281 21.18 16.90 23.66
C GLY A 281 21.28 15.83 22.58
N ALA A 282 20.46 14.77 22.57
CA ALA A 282 20.55 13.71 21.55
C ALA A 282 20.34 14.23 20.10
N VAL A 283 19.77 15.42 19.93
CA VAL A 283 19.63 16.13 18.64
C VAL A 283 20.98 16.41 17.98
N ARG A 284 21.16 16.01 16.71
CA ARG A 284 22.35 16.34 15.90
C ARG A 284 22.17 17.66 15.13
N SER A 285 23.30 18.24 14.72
CA SER A 285 23.36 19.45 13.90
C SER A 285 22.56 19.37 12.59
N LYS A 286 22.38 18.17 12.03
CA LYS A 286 21.56 17.94 10.83
C LYS A 286 20.09 18.28 11.07
N LEU A 287 19.53 17.91 12.22
CA LEU A 287 18.16 18.24 12.60
C LEU A 287 18.01 19.74 12.87
N LYS A 288 18.98 20.33 13.59
CA LYS A 288 19.00 21.77 13.88
C LYS A 288 18.86 22.63 12.63
N LYS A 289 19.60 22.28 11.57
CA LYS A 289 19.63 23.03 10.30
C LYS A 289 18.38 22.88 9.43
N LYS A 290 17.49 21.92 9.70
CA LYS A 290 16.27 21.71 8.90
C LYS A 290 15.12 22.49 9.51
N SER A 291 14.32 23.14 8.66
CA SER A 291 13.11 23.88 9.08
C SER A 291 12.03 22.98 9.64
N SER A 292 11.83 21.82 9.00
CA SER A 292 10.95 20.76 9.48
C SER A 292 11.50 19.39 9.09
N ILE A 293 11.26 18.39 9.93
CA ILE A 293 11.43 16.98 9.63
C ILE A 293 10.22 16.20 10.13
N HIS A 294 9.80 15.21 9.36
CA HIS A 294 8.83 14.21 9.77
C HIS A 294 9.34 12.84 9.33
N LYS A 295 9.73 11.99 10.30
CA LYS A 295 10.41 10.70 10.04
C LYS A 295 10.03 9.67 11.09
N ARG A 296 10.14 8.38 10.77
CA ARG A 296 10.23 7.34 11.80
C ARG A 296 11.48 7.58 12.67
N MET A 297 11.41 7.34 13.97
CA MET A 297 12.51 7.56 14.91
C MET A 297 13.77 6.78 14.50
N TRP A 298 13.60 5.51 14.12
CA TRP A 298 14.68 4.67 13.62
C TRP A 298 15.39 5.25 12.39
N ALA A 299 14.61 5.76 11.42
CA ALA A 299 15.16 6.43 10.25
C ALA A 299 15.89 7.73 10.62
N ALA A 300 15.35 8.51 11.56
CA ALA A 300 16.00 9.72 12.05
C ALA A 300 17.37 9.44 12.69
N ILE A 301 17.50 8.32 13.41
CA ILE A 301 18.78 7.87 13.98
C ILE A 301 19.76 7.48 12.87
N ASN A 302 19.36 6.61 11.95
CA ASN A 302 20.22 6.10 10.87
C ASN A 302 20.67 7.21 9.92
N GLU A 303 19.80 8.18 9.63
CA GLU A 303 20.13 9.34 8.82
C GLU A 303 20.86 10.45 9.61
N SER A 304 21.30 10.19 10.84
CA SER A 304 22.07 11.12 11.66
C SER A 304 21.35 12.44 12.00
N TYR A 305 20.03 12.38 12.26
CA TYR A 305 19.28 13.46 12.91
C TYR A 305 19.33 13.35 14.44
N VAL A 306 19.35 12.13 14.97
CA VAL A 306 19.37 11.82 16.40
C VAL A 306 20.60 10.96 16.74
N ARG A 307 21.17 11.12 17.95
CA ARG A 307 22.26 10.26 18.47
C ARG A 307 21.68 9.18 19.37
N GLN A 308 21.62 7.95 18.86
CA GLN A 308 21.13 6.79 19.63
C GLN A 308 21.89 6.59 20.94
N LYS A 309 23.22 6.76 20.94
CA LYS A 309 24.06 6.63 22.14
C LYS A 309 23.78 7.64 23.25
N ASP A 310 22.96 8.65 22.98
CA ASP A 310 22.57 9.68 23.95
C ASP A 310 21.08 9.51 24.34
N LEU A 311 20.45 8.36 24.02
CA LEU A 311 19.07 8.01 24.40
C LEU A 311 19.02 7.18 25.70
N ASP A 312 19.76 7.64 26.72
CA ASP A 312 19.92 6.90 27.98
C ASP A 312 18.61 6.78 28.76
N ALA A 313 17.74 7.80 28.74
CA ALA A 313 16.45 7.73 29.42
C ALA A 313 15.56 6.68 28.75
N TYR A 314 15.50 6.64 27.41
CA TYR A 314 14.75 5.63 26.68
C TYR A 314 15.27 4.21 26.96
N ASP A 315 16.59 4.02 26.90
CA ASP A 315 17.23 2.71 27.16
C ASP A 315 17.01 2.22 28.60
N SER A 316 16.75 3.13 29.54
CA SER A 316 16.45 2.82 30.94
C SER A 316 14.98 2.48 31.23
N VAL A 317 14.07 2.66 30.27
CA VAL A 317 12.64 2.39 30.46
C VAL A 317 12.44 0.90 30.75
N SER A 318 11.64 0.61 31.78
CA SER A 318 11.24 -0.74 32.16
C SER A 318 9.74 -0.78 32.35
N CYS A 319 9.02 -1.46 31.46
CA CYS A 319 7.57 -1.59 31.54
C CYS A 319 7.14 -2.86 32.27
N THR A 320 5.98 -2.81 32.93
CA THR A 320 5.40 -3.99 33.57
C THR A 320 4.87 -4.96 32.52
N GLY A 321 5.19 -6.25 32.65
CA GLY A 321 4.75 -7.28 31.69
C GLY A 321 5.61 -7.42 30.43
N GLU A 322 6.84 -6.88 30.41
CA GLU A 322 7.77 -7.07 29.29
C GLU A 322 8.10 -8.54 29.06
N SER A 323 7.71 -9.04 27.88
CA SER A 323 8.26 -10.28 27.33
C SER A 323 9.67 -10.03 26.77
N ALA A 324 10.44 -11.09 26.51
CA ALA A 324 11.73 -10.97 25.82
C ALA A 324 11.61 -10.28 24.43
N ASP A 325 10.42 -10.33 23.83
CA ASP A 325 10.08 -9.66 22.57
C ASP A 325 10.04 -8.12 22.70
N ALA A 326 9.75 -7.60 23.90
CA ALA A 326 9.77 -6.17 24.17
C ALA A 326 11.16 -5.53 24.02
N LYS A 327 12.24 -6.32 24.20
CA LYS A 327 13.61 -5.83 23.94
C LYS A 327 13.93 -5.80 22.45
N SER A 328 13.34 -6.70 21.67
CA SER A 328 13.47 -6.75 20.21
C SER A 328 12.81 -5.54 19.54
N ARG A 329 11.56 -5.21 19.89
CA ARG A 329 10.85 -4.06 19.29
C ARG A 329 11.54 -2.72 19.56
N ARG A 330 12.03 -2.50 20.79
CA ARG A 330 12.64 -1.23 21.21
C ARG A 330 13.97 -0.96 20.51
N THR A 331 14.68 -2.01 20.12
CA THR A 331 15.89 -1.90 19.29
C THR A 331 15.61 -1.12 17.99
N TYR A 332 14.39 -1.24 17.47
CA TYR A 332 13.95 -0.61 16.23
C TYR A 332 12.97 0.55 16.45
N PHE A 333 12.81 1.02 17.69
CA PHE A 333 11.87 2.09 18.05
C PHE A 333 10.44 1.79 17.59
N VAL A 334 10.00 0.56 17.84
CA VAL A 334 8.65 0.09 17.59
C VAL A 334 7.88 0.00 18.90
N ASP A 335 6.67 0.52 18.87
CA ASP A 335 5.74 0.59 19.99
C ASP A 335 5.16 -0.80 20.36
N PRO A 336 4.41 -0.91 21.46
CA PRO A 336 3.83 -2.18 21.88
C PRO A 336 2.87 -2.84 20.88
N TRP A 337 2.34 -2.09 19.91
CA TRP A 337 1.37 -2.58 18.91
C TRP A 337 2.02 -2.92 17.56
N GLY A 338 3.35 -2.82 17.47
CA GLY A 338 4.10 -3.15 16.26
C GLY A 338 4.11 -2.02 15.23
N VAL A 339 3.93 -0.77 15.67
CA VAL A 339 4.04 0.44 14.83
C VAL A 339 5.28 1.23 15.24
N SER A 340 5.97 1.81 14.25
CA SER A 340 7.13 2.66 14.52
C SER A 340 6.76 3.93 15.26
N TYR A 341 7.59 4.30 16.24
CA TYR A 341 7.60 5.68 16.75
C TYR A 341 8.04 6.66 15.66
N TRP A 342 7.41 7.82 15.64
CA TRP A 342 7.70 8.95 14.77
C TRP A 342 8.35 10.09 15.53
N ILE A 343 9.15 10.88 14.82
CA ILE A 343 9.63 12.19 15.24
C ILE A 343 9.16 13.23 14.23
N HIS A 344 8.47 14.24 14.72
CA HIS A 344 8.18 15.48 14.02
C HIS A 344 8.94 16.60 14.70
N ALA A 345 9.75 17.35 13.97
CA ALA A 345 10.43 18.50 14.54
C ALA A 345 10.37 19.68 13.59
N GLU A 346 9.96 20.84 14.10
CA GLU A 346 9.75 22.06 13.35
C GLU A 346 10.22 23.27 14.14
N ASN A 347 10.51 24.37 13.45
CA ASN A 347 10.78 25.63 14.14
C ASN A 347 9.48 26.20 14.70
N ASP A 348 9.49 26.62 15.96
CA ASP A 348 8.40 27.43 16.51
C ASP A 348 8.57 28.92 16.12
N ASP A 349 7.56 29.72 16.45
CA ASP A 349 7.52 31.16 16.14
C ASP A 349 8.67 31.94 16.79
N ASP A 350 9.20 31.43 17.91
CA ASP A 350 10.32 32.00 18.66
C ASP A 350 11.69 31.54 18.13
N GLY A 351 11.72 30.69 17.10
CA GLY A 351 12.93 30.16 16.49
C GLY A 351 13.56 28.97 17.22
N ASN A 352 12.93 28.47 18.29
CA ASN A 352 13.34 27.20 18.92
C ASN A 352 12.85 26.03 18.08
N LYS A 353 13.34 24.82 18.41
CA LYS A 353 12.90 23.61 17.74
C LYS A 353 11.87 22.89 18.61
N ARG A 354 10.60 22.93 18.20
CA ARG A 354 9.55 22.07 18.76
C ARG A 354 9.79 20.64 18.26
N ILE A 355 9.80 19.67 19.16
CA ILE A 355 10.02 18.25 18.85
C ILE A 355 8.87 17.44 19.45
N ALA A 356 8.13 16.74 18.60
CA ALA A 356 7.12 15.78 18.99
C ALA A 356 7.61 14.37 18.68
N VAL A 357 7.56 13.48 19.66
CA VAL A 357 7.76 12.03 19.47
C VAL A 357 6.43 11.35 19.74
N TYR A 358 5.96 10.53 18.80
CA TYR A 358 4.62 9.96 18.89
C TYR A 358 4.47 8.61 18.21
N SER A 359 3.39 7.90 18.53
CA SER A 359 2.88 6.73 17.81
C SER A 359 1.36 6.77 17.73
N PHE A 360 0.80 6.02 16.78
CA PHE A 360 -0.62 5.91 16.45
C PHE A 360 -1.46 5.08 17.44
N GLY A 361 -0.93 4.88 18.65
CA GLY A 361 -1.67 4.25 19.74
C GLY A 361 -2.18 2.83 19.48
N PRO A 362 -3.12 2.36 20.31
CA PRO A 362 -3.71 1.03 20.23
C PRO A 362 -4.48 0.76 18.94
N ASN A 363 -5.11 1.79 18.37
CA ASN A 363 -5.89 1.63 17.15
C ASN A 363 -5.02 1.61 15.88
N ARG A 364 -3.74 2.01 16.00
CA ARG A 364 -2.77 2.10 14.91
C ARG A 364 -3.23 3.01 13.76
N ARG A 365 -4.12 3.97 14.06
CA ARG A 365 -4.59 4.99 13.15
C ARG A 365 -3.95 6.31 13.51
N ARG A 366 -3.62 7.05 12.48
CA ARG A 366 -3.36 8.46 12.64
C ARG A 366 -4.68 9.13 12.98
N ASP A 367 -4.83 9.52 14.24
CA ASP A 367 -5.98 10.29 14.71
C ASP A 367 -5.72 11.80 14.54
N GLY A 368 -4.47 12.25 14.72
CA GLY A 368 -4.06 13.65 14.56
C GLY A 368 -3.00 13.91 13.47
N GLU A 369 -2.77 15.19 13.16
CA GLU A 369 -1.73 15.59 12.22
C GLU A 369 -0.31 15.26 12.72
N ALA A 370 0.69 15.31 11.82
CA ALA A 370 2.07 15.00 12.17
C ALA A 370 2.58 15.87 13.33
N GLY A 371 2.85 15.26 14.49
CA GLY A 371 3.30 15.98 15.69
C GLY A 371 2.19 16.69 16.48
N TYR A 372 0.92 16.45 16.13
CA TYR A 372 -0.26 16.96 16.81
C TYR A 372 -1.18 15.77 17.12
N PRO A 373 -0.91 15.03 18.21
CA PRO A 373 -1.65 13.81 18.55
C PRO A 373 -3.12 14.12 18.85
N GLU A 374 -4.03 13.29 18.34
CA GLU A 374 -5.45 13.31 18.71
C GLU A 374 -5.91 11.90 19.11
N GLY A 375 -7.15 11.79 19.59
CA GLY A 375 -7.75 10.48 19.87
C GLY A 375 -6.95 9.64 20.87
N ASP A 376 -6.47 8.47 20.43
CA ASP A 376 -5.65 7.57 21.23
C ASP A 376 -4.15 7.57 20.89
N ASP A 377 -3.72 8.52 20.04
CA ASP A 377 -2.30 8.77 19.75
C ASP A 377 -1.50 8.95 21.04
N VAL A 378 -0.35 8.29 21.11
CA VAL A 378 0.58 8.41 22.24
C VAL A 378 1.71 9.34 21.83
N ALA A 379 1.87 10.45 22.54
CA ALA A 379 2.90 11.42 22.20
C ALA A 379 3.49 12.14 23.42
N ALA A 380 4.69 12.66 23.22
CA ALA A 380 5.30 13.67 24.06
C ALA A 380 5.83 14.81 23.16
N ILE A 381 5.76 16.03 23.67
CA ILE A 381 6.25 17.23 23.00
C ILE A 381 7.28 17.88 23.92
N GLY A 382 8.41 18.25 23.36
CA GLY A 382 9.45 19.03 24.03
C GLY A 382 9.95 20.15 23.13
N THR A 383 10.79 21.00 23.71
CA THR A 383 11.41 22.13 23.01
C THR A 383 12.92 22.03 23.17
N TYR A 384 13.62 21.89 22.04
CA TYR A 384 15.04 22.02 22.00
C TYR A 384 15.42 23.50 21.84
N ILE A 385 16.08 24.05 22.85
CA ILE A 385 16.61 25.41 22.88
C ILE A 385 18.10 25.32 22.57
N GLU A 386 18.56 26.08 21.57
CA GLU A 386 19.98 26.18 21.26
C GLU A 386 20.66 27.08 22.30
N GLU A 387 21.40 26.48 23.24
CA GLU A 387 22.25 27.21 24.20
C GLU A 387 23.36 28.04 23.54
#